data_AF-A0A9E2MIT2-F1
#
_entry.id   AF-A0A9E2MIT2-F1
#
_cell.length_a   1.000
_cell.length_b   1.000
_cell.length_c   1.000
_cell.angle_alpha   90.00
_cell.angle_beta   90.00
_cell.angle_gamma   90.00
#
_symmetry.space_group_name_H-M   'P 1'
#
loop_
_entity.id
_entity.type
_entity.pdbx_description
1 polymer ?
#
loop_
_entity_poly.entity_id
_entity_poly.type
_entity_poly.pdbx_seq_one_letter_code
_entity_poly.pdbx_strand_id
1 'polypeptide(L)'
;MKQSILKVLKSDERLWNEDKTELNQILLLDLVENIDEKVIDLLLQEKELREKFFVKIKDVFVFKINDFRFFMEENKVDNSYTAYKNRIGLTDGKKFLKFQ
;
A
#
# COMPACT_ATOMS: atom_id res chain seq x y z
N MET A 1 -2.51 -8.29 -9.10
CA MET A 1 -2.28 -7.43 -7.91
C MET A 1 -2.52 -5.94 -8.14
N LYS A 2 -1.63 -5.14 -8.78
CA LYS A 2 -1.88 -3.68 -8.95
C LYS A 2 -3.22 -3.38 -9.65
N GLN A 3 -3.52 -4.09 -10.74
CA GLN A 3 -4.80 -3.95 -11.44
C GLN A 3 -6.01 -4.36 -10.57
N SER A 4 -5.84 -5.36 -9.70
CA SER A 4 -6.87 -5.82 -8.76
C SER A 4 -7.22 -4.70 -7.76
N ILE A 5 -6.19 -4.05 -7.19
CA ILE A 5 -6.36 -2.89 -6.30
C ILE A 5 -7.11 -1.76 -7.02
N LEU A 6 -6.66 -1.36 -8.20
CA LEU A 6 -7.32 -0.29 -8.96
C LEU A 6 -8.78 -0.64 -9.27
N LYS A 7 -9.06 -1.88 -9.65
CA LYS A 7 -10.43 -2.34 -9.95
C LYS A 7 -11.34 -2.27 -8.72
N VAL A 8 -10.84 -2.67 -7.56
CA VAL A 8 -11.58 -2.66 -6.29
C VAL A 8 -11.84 -1.22 -5.83
N LEU A 9 -10.82 -0.36 -5.91
CA LEU A 9 -10.92 1.03 -5.49
C LEU A 9 -11.75 1.91 -6.44
N LYS A 10 -12.02 1.47 -7.69
CA LYS A 10 -12.93 2.18 -8.62
C LYS A 10 -14.35 2.34 -8.08
N SER A 11 -14.76 1.50 -7.14
CA SER A 11 -16.05 1.60 -6.46
C SER A 11 -16.15 2.80 -5.51
N ASP A 12 -15.02 3.39 -5.11
CA ASP A 12 -14.99 4.56 -4.24
C ASP A 12 -14.56 5.81 -5.00
N GLU A 13 -15.54 6.60 -5.44
CA GLU A 13 -15.34 7.80 -6.24
C GLU A 13 -14.46 8.85 -5.55
N ARG A 14 -14.41 8.85 -4.21
CA ARG A 14 -13.57 9.75 -3.40
C ARG A 14 -12.08 9.62 -3.77
N LEU A 15 -11.66 8.43 -4.19
CA LEU A 15 -10.25 8.11 -4.45
C LEU A 15 -9.78 8.52 -5.85
N TRP A 16 -10.66 9.02 -6.70
CA TRP A 16 -10.34 9.30 -8.10
C TRP A 16 -10.54 10.76 -8.46
N ASN A 17 -9.87 11.21 -9.51
CA ASN A 17 -10.20 12.47 -10.17
C ASN A 17 -11.59 12.44 -10.82
N GLU A 18 -12.08 13.60 -11.26
CA GLU A 18 -13.40 13.74 -11.91
C GLU A 18 -13.60 12.76 -13.09
N ASP A 19 -12.55 12.49 -13.85
CA ASP A 19 -12.56 11.57 -15.00
C ASP A 19 -12.34 10.09 -14.64
N LYS A 20 -12.12 9.73 -13.37
CA LYS A 20 -11.80 8.37 -12.89
C LYS A 20 -10.60 7.71 -13.59
N THR A 21 -9.66 8.53 -14.07
CA THR A 21 -8.45 8.10 -14.77
C THR A 21 -7.26 8.01 -13.83
N GLU A 22 -7.22 8.86 -12.80
CA GLU A 22 -6.09 8.95 -11.86
C GLU A 22 -6.54 8.68 -10.43
N LEU A 23 -5.80 7.78 -9.76
CA LEU A 23 -6.02 7.44 -8.35
C LEU A 23 -5.26 8.43 -7.46
N ASN A 24 -5.95 9.05 -6.52
CA ASN A 24 -5.35 9.85 -5.47
C ASN A 24 -4.72 8.94 -4.40
N GLN A 25 -3.44 8.59 -4.62
CA GLN A 25 -2.68 7.73 -3.72
C GLN A 25 -2.47 8.35 -2.34
N ILE A 26 -2.37 9.68 -2.25
CA ILE A 26 -2.16 10.38 -0.97
C ILE A 26 -3.41 10.18 -0.10
N LEU A 27 -4.59 10.45 -0.66
CA LEU A 27 -5.86 10.24 0.03
C LEU A 27 -6.09 8.77 0.36
N LEU A 28 -5.74 7.85 -0.55
CA LEU A 28 -5.85 6.41 -0.27
C LEU A 28 -5.01 6.01 0.95
N LEU A 29 -3.76 6.44 1.01
CA LEU A 29 -2.88 6.13 2.14
C LEU A 29 -3.43 6.72 3.45
N ASP A 30 -3.90 7.97 3.41
CA ASP A 30 -4.52 8.62 4.57
C ASP A 30 -5.77 7.88 5.07
N LEU A 31 -6.68 7.49 4.17
CA LEU A 31 -7.88 6.72 4.51
C LEU A 31 -7.52 5.36 5.11
N VAL A 32 -6.50 4.70 4.56
CA VAL A 32 -6.01 3.43 5.06
C VAL A 32 -5.32 3.58 6.43
N GLU A 33 -4.57 4.66 6.65
CA GLU A 33 -3.97 5.04 7.96
C GLU A 33 -5.01 5.32 9.03
N ASN A 34 -6.15 5.90 8.63
CA ASN A 34 -7.28 6.14 9.52
C ASN A 34 -8.26 4.95 9.62
N ILE A 35 -7.97 3.81 9.00
CA ILE A 35 -8.83 2.62 9.00
C ILE A 35 -10.24 2.96 8.49
N ASP A 36 -10.36 3.71 7.38
CA ASP A 36 -11.64 4.00 6.74
C ASP A 36 -12.36 2.70 6.39
N GLU A 37 -13.51 2.48 7.04
CA GLU A 37 -14.25 1.21 6.96
C GLU A 37 -14.58 0.82 5.53
N LYS A 38 -14.91 1.79 4.67
CA LYS A 38 -15.28 1.54 3.27
C LYS A 38 -14.08 1.09 2.45
N VAL A 39 -12.92 1.74 2.61
CA VAL A 39 -11.70 1.33 1.90
C VAL A 39 -11.21 -0.04 2.38
N ILE A 40 -11.18 -0.27 3.69
CA ILE A 40 -10.73 -1.54 4.26
C ILE A 40 -11.67 -2.68 3.85
N ASP A 41 -12.99 -2.47 3.86
CA ASP A 41 -13.97 -3.47 3.41
C ASP A 41 -13.77 -3.80 1.92
N LEU A 42 -13.60 -2.79 1.07
CA LEU A 42 -13.32 -3.00 -0.36
C LEU A 42 -12.07 -3.88 -0.57
N LEU A 43 -10.98 -3.58 0.15
CA LEU A 43 -9.75 -4.37 0.08
C LEU A 43 -9.93 -5.80 0.64
N LEU A 44 -10.80 -5.98 1.63
CA LEU A 44 -11.07 -7.28 2.26
C LEU A 44 -11.95 -8.20 1.38
N GLN A 45 -12.85 -7.62 0.57
CA GLN A 45 -13.73 -8.37 -0.32
C GLN A 45 -12.98 -9.09 -1.45
N GLU A 46 -11.82 -8.56 -1.86
CA GLU A 46 -11.01 -9.18 -2.90
C GLU A 46 -10.06 -10.23 -2.30
N LYS A 47 -10.13 -11.47 -2.81
CA LYS A 47 -9.40 -12.62 -2.27
C LYS A 47 -7.88 -12.44 -2.36
N GLU A 48 -7.34 -12.01 -3.49
CA GLU A 48 -5.90 -11.82 -3.68
C GLU A 48 -5.36 -10.71 -2.77
N LEU A 49 -6.11 -9.61 -2.62
CA LEU A 49 -5.76 -8.52 -1.69
C LEU A 49 -5.87 -8.94 -0.23
N ARG A 50 -6.91 -9.69 0.12
CA ARG A 50 -7.10 -10.24 1.45
C ARG A 50 -5.93 -11.14 1.85
N GLU A 51 -5.53 -12.06 0.99
CA GLU A 51 -4.40 -12.97 1.26
C GLU A 51 -3.06 -12.23 1.35
N LYS A 52 -2.91 -11.11 0.63
CA LYS A 52 -1.67 -10.32 0.64
C LYS A 52 -1.56 -9.36 1.83
N PHE A 53 -2.63 -8.61 2.11
CA PHE A 53 -2.62 -7.46 3.02
C PHE A 53 -3.37 -7.70 4.32
N PHE A 54 -4.00 -8.87 4.51
CA PHE A 54 -4.66 -9.20 5.76
C PHE A 54 -4.09 -10.48 6.36
N VAL A 55 -4.11 -10.55 7.68
CA VAL A 55 -3.79 -11.77 8.44
C VAL A 55 -5.04 -12.19 9.18
N LYS A 56 -5.47 -13.44 8.97
CA LYS A 56 -6.56 -14.02 9.75
C LYS A 56 -6.00 -14.51 11.09
N ILE A 57 -6.44 -13.90 12.18
CA ILE A 57 -6.12 -14.33 13.55
C ILE A 57 -7.43 -14.83 14.18
N LYS A 58 -7.51 -16.15 14.39
CA LYS A 58 -8.75 -16.83 14.78
C LYS A 58 -9.88 -16.52 13.78
N ASP A 59 -10.84 -15.69 14.16
CA ASP A 59 -11.98 -15.30 13.34
C ASP A 59 -11.93 -13.83 12.87
N VAL A 60 -10.85 -13.11 13.19
CA VAL A 60 -10.70 -11.68 12.86
C VAL A 60 -9.66 -11.49 11.76
N PHE A 61 -9.91 -10.55 10.84
CA PHE A 61 -8.93 -10.11 9.86
C PHE A 61 -8.23 -8.85 10.36
N VAL A 62 -6.90 -8.91 10.45
CA VAL A 62 -6.05 -7.78 10.81
C VAL A 62 -5.40 -7.24 9.54
N PHE A 63 -5.65 -5.97 9.26
CA PHE A 63 -5.07 -5.30 8.10
C PHE A 63 -3.61 -4.91 8.34
N LYS A 64 -2.72 -5.35 7.45
CA LYS A 64 -1.29 -5.05 7.49
C LYS A 64 -1.01 -3.74 6.75
N ILE A 65 -1.27 -2.64 7.45
CA ILE A 65 -1.11 -1.30 6.88
C ILE A 65 0.29 -1.03 6.33
N ASN A 66 1.33 -1.47 7.04
CA ASN A 66 2.71 -1.26 6.62
C ASN A 66 3.02 -2.01 5.31
N ASP A 67 2.55 -3.25 5.15
CA ASP A 67 2.69 -4.01 3.91
C ASP A 67 1.96 -3.33 2.75
N PHE A 68 0.75 -2.81 2.99
CA PHE A 68 -0.02 -2.11 1.96
C PHE A 68 0.65 -0.79 1.54
N ARG A 69 1.09 0.02 2.51
CA ARG A 69 1.83 1.26 2.27
C ARG A 69 3.08 0.99 1.45
N PHE A 70 3.89 0.03 1.88
CA PHE A 70 5.11 -0.36 1.18
C PHE A 70 4.81 -0.83 -0.25
N PHE A 71 3.78 -1.65 -0.45
CA PHE A 71 3.37 -2.09 -1.77
C PHE A 71 2.95 -0.91 -2.67
N MET A 72 2.15 0.02 -2.16
CA MET A 72 1.74 1.22 -2.91
C MET A 72 2.94 2.10 -3.27
N GLU A 73 3.89 2.26 -2.36
CA GLU A 73 5.13 3.00 -2.58
C GLU A 73 6.01 2.30 -3.62
N GLU A 74 6.25 0.98 -3.53
CA GLU A 74 7.00 0.22 -4.53
C GLU A 74 6.34 0.29 -5.91
N ASN A 75 5.01 0.19 -5.99
CA ASN A 75 4.28 0.23 -7.26
C ASN A 75 4.16 1.64 -7.86
N LYS A 76 4.63 2.68 -7.14
CA LYS A 76 4.85 4.04 -7.65
C LYS A 76 6.20 4.18 -8.37
N VAL A 77 7.16 3.33 -8.02
CA VAL A 77 8.55 3.38 -8.52
C VAL A 77 8.66 3.03 -10.01
N ASP A 78 7.68 2.34 -10.60
CA ASP A 78 7.64 2.11 -12.04
C ASP A 78 7.52 3.40 -12.88
N ASN A 79 7.11 4.52 -12.28
CA ASN A 79 7.17 5.85 -12.91
C ASN A 79 8.06 6.85 -12.15
N SER A 80 8.80 6.40 -11.13
CA SER A 80 9.67 7.27 -10.33
C SER A 80 10.72 6.47 -9.56
N TYR A 81 11.61 5.80 -10.31
CA TYR A 81 12.86 5.25 -9.81
C TYR A 81 13.82 6.37 -9.38
N THR A 82 13.52 7.11 -8.29
CA THR A 82 14.44 7.92 -7.46
C THR A 82 13.66 8.82 -6.48
N ALA A 83 13.32 8.35 -5.27
CA ALA A 83 13.12 9.29 -4.14
C ALA A 83 13.16 8.63 -2.76
N TYR A 84 12.61 7.42 -2.60
CA TYR A 84 12.37 6.89 -1.25
C TYR A 84 13.38 5.85 -0.73
N LYS A 85 14.33 5.41 -1.57
CA LYS A 85 15.41 4.50 -1.15
C LYS A 85 16.43 5.16 -0.18
N ASN A 86 16.36 6.47 0.02
CA ASN A 86 17.31 7.22 0.87
C ASN A 86 16.86 7.45 2.32
N ARG A 87 15.71 6.96 2.78
CA ARG A 87 15.30 7.12 4.20
C ARG A 87 15.12 5.83 5.00
N ILE A 88 15.05 4.66 4.36
CA ILE A 88 15.00 3.35 5.06
C ILE A 88 16.34 2.59 4.89
N GLY A 89 17.42 3.34 4.71
CA GLY A 89 18.78 2.83 4.52
C GLY A 89 19.79 3.31 5.56
N LEU A 90 19.34 3.66 6.78
CA LEU A 90 20.24 4.05 7.89
C LEU A 90 19.80 3.41 9.21
N THR A 91 19.60 2.10 9.21
CA THR A 91 19.85 1.27 10.41
C THR A 91 20.32 -0.12 9.98
N ASP A 92 21.34 -0.18 9.12
CA ASP A 92 22.14 -1.41 9.01
C ASP A 92 23.15 -1.42 10.16
N GLY A 93 22.68 -1.88 11.32
CA GLY A 93 23.55 -2.26 12.40
C GLY A 93 24.30 -3.54 12.03
N LYS A 94 25.46 -3.41 11.36
CA LYS A 94 26.75 -4.05 11.69
C LYS A 94 27.67 -4.17 10.46
N LYS A 95 28.92 -3.78 10.72
CA LYS A 95 30.16 -4.11 9.98
C LYS A 95 30.43 -3.29 8.71
N PHE A 96 31.16 -2.20 8.93
CA PHE A 96 32.02 -1.61 7.92
C PHE A 96 33.07 -2.64 7.47
N LEU A 97 33.10 -2.91 6.17
CA LEU A 97 34.20 -3.60 5.52
C LEU A 97 35.36 -2.59 5.38
N LYS A 98 36.51 -2.96 5.94
CA LYS A 98 37.78 -2.26 5.71
C LYS A 98 38.18 -2.37 4.24
N PHE A 99 38.63 -1.27 3.66
CA PHE A 99 39.64 -1.30 2.62
C PHE A 99 40.94 -0.71 3.16
N GLN A 100 42.02 -1.22 2.59
CA GLN A 100 43.39 -1.34 3.09
C GLN A 100 44.05 -0.03 3.50
#